data_AF-A0A3N5STZ1-F1
#
_entry.id   AF-A0A3N5STZ1-F1
#
_cell.length_a   1.000
_cell.length_b   1.000
_cell.length_c   1.000
_cell.angle_alpha   90.00
_cell.angle_beta   90.00
_cell.angle_gamma   90.00
#
_symmetry.space_group_name_H-M   'P 1'
#
loop_
_entity.id
_entity.type
_entity.pdbx_description
1 polymer ?
#
loop_
_entity_poly.entity_id
_entity_poly.type
_entity_poly.pdbx_seq_one_letter_code
_entity_poly.pdbx_strand_id
1 'polypeptide(L)'
;SEAEMCGNGIRCFAKYVYDHGLIKNKRISVETPAGVKHLDMQVKNKKVETVRVDMGEPILQRERIPMAGSPGMVIGEALSLEDGVRFEITAVSMGNPHAVIYVEDVKNFPVGKYGTMIENHHLFPNRTNVEFVQILNEEEIIQRTWERGSGETLACGTGASAVTVAGVLTRRTARSILVHLNGGDLRTEWKEDDNHVFLTGPAVEVFQGNWPE
;
A
#
# COMPACT_ATOMS: atom_id res chain seq x y z
N SER A 1 7.70 -13.95 12.93
CA SER A 1 8.62 -13.31 11.98
C SER A 1 8.68 -11.82 12.29
N GLU A 2 9.76 -11.16 11.93
CA GLU A 2 9.89 -9.70 12.01
C GLU A 2 9.64 -9.13 10.62
N ALA A 3 8.81 -8.09 10.52
CA ALA A 3 8.53 -7.42 9.25
C ALA A 3 9.47 -6.23 9.07
N GLU A 4 10.05 -6.06 7.89
CA GLU A 4 11.04 -5.02 7.61
C GLU A 4 10.46 -3.60 7.68
N MET A 5 9.18 -3.42 7.36
CA MET A 5 8.45 -2.16 7.46
C MET A 5 6.94 -2.39 7.50
N CYS A 6 6.22 -1.54 8.25
CA CYS A 6 4.76 -1.47 8.25
C CYS A 6 4.32 -0.02 8.16
N GLY A 7 3.72 0.37 7.03
CA GLY A 7 3.24 1.73 6.80
C GLY A 7 2.18 2.18 7.81
N ASN A 8 1.37 1.27 8.34
CA ASN A 8 0.41 1.58 9.41
C ASN A 8 1.11 1.75 10.76
N GLY A 9 2.03 0.85 11.10
CA GLY A 9 2.77 0.87 12.36
C GLY A 9 3.63 2.12 12.51
N ILE A 10 4.31 2.56 11.45
CA ILE A 10 5.18 3.74 11.51
C ILE A 10 4.40 5.05 11.73
N ARG A 11 3.15 5.15 11.26
CA ARG A 11 2.27 6.29 11.59
C ARG A 11 1.88 6.27 13.07
N CYS A 12 1.56 5.10 13.61
CA CYS A 12 1.28 4.94 15.04
C CYS A 12 2.51 5.28 15.90
N PHE A 13 3.70 4.85 15.49
CA PHE A 13 4.96 5.21 16.14
C PHE A 13 5.16 6.73 16.19
N ALA A 14 5.03 7.42 15.03
CA ALA A 14 5.19 8.87 14.95
C ALA A 14 4.21 9.61 15.88
N LYS A 15 2.94 9.21 15.87
CA LYS A 15 1.93 9.73 16.80
C LYS A 15 2.33 9.50 18.25
N TYR A 16 2.75 8.29 18.60
CA TYR A 16 3.13 7.94 19.97
C TYR A 16 4.26 8.82 20.47
N VAL A 17 5.38 8.90 19.74
CA VAL A 17 6.54 9.68 20.18
C VAL A 17 6.24 11.18 20.28
N TYR A 18 5.35 11.71 19.44
CA TYR A 18 4.95 13.11 19.48
C TYR A 18 3.94 13.39 20.60
N ASP A 19 2.84 12.64 20.66
CA ASP A 19 1.74 12.87 21.61
C ASP A 19 2.17 12.62 23.06
N HIS A 20 3.15 11.73 23.28
CA HIS A 20 3.75 11.46 24.60
C HIS A 20 4.96 12.36 24.91
N GLY A 21 5.27 13.34 24.05
CA GLY A 21 6.29 14.37 24.31
C GLY A 21 7.74 13.88 24.27
N LEU A 22 8.02 12.70 23.70
CA LEU A 22 9.37 12.18 23.49
C LEU A 22 10.13 13.01 22.44
N ILE A 23 9.39 13.63 21.52
CA ILE A 23 9.90 14.59 20.54
C ILE A 23 9.00 15.84 20.47
N LYS A 24 9.54 16.92 19.89
CA LYS A 24 8.78 18.15 19.58
C LYS A 24 8.70 18.48 18.10
N ASN A 25 9.58 17.87 17.30
CA ASN A 25 9.64 18.14 15.86
C ASN A 25 8.50 17.43 15.14
N LYS A 26 7.86 18.13 14.20
CA LYS A 26 6.81 17.55 13.34
C LYS A 26 7.35 16.70 12.21
N ARG A 27 8.61 16.93 11.84
CA ARG A 27 9.34 16.15 10.84
C ARG A 27 10.40 15.32 11.52
N ILE A 28 10.37 14.02 11.28
CA ILE A 28 11.31 13.07 11.86
C ILE A 28 11.80 12.09 10.81
N SER A 29 12.95 11.49 11.09
CA SER A 29 13.49 10.37 10.34
C SER A 29 13.54 9.16 11.28
N VAL A 30 13.07 8.01 10.79
CA VAL A 30 12.99 6.77 11.57
C VAL A 30 13.78 5.69 10.83
N GLU A 31 14.76 5.12 11.50
CA GLU A 31 15.52 4.00 10.97
C GLU A 31 14.68 2.71 11.06
N THR A 32 14.63 1.96 9.95
CA THR A 32 13.95 0.67 9.85
C THR A 32 14.85 -0.32 9.12
N PRO A 33 14.62 -1.65 9.23
CA PRO A 33 15.31 -2.61 8.37
C PRO A 33 15.16 -2.33 6.87
N ALA A 34 14.08 -1.64 6.45
CA ALA A 34 13.87 -1.18 5.08
C ALA A 34 14.48 0.22 4.78
N GLY A 35 15.45 0.67 5.59
CA GLY A 35 16.11 1.97 5.48
C GLY A 35 15.44 3.08 6.29
N VAL A 36 15.96 4.30 6.14
CA VAL A 36 15.44 5.48 6.84
C VAL A 36 14.14 5.95 6.18
N LYS A 37 13.10 6.17 6.99
CA LYS A 37 11.80 6.74 6.55
C LYS A 37 11.62 8.15 7.07
N HIS A 38 11.18 9.04 6.19
CA HIS A 38 10.88 10.43 6.53
C HIS A 38 9.39 10.62 6.77
N LEU A 39 9.05 11.18 7.92
CA LEU A 39 7.67 11.35 8.38
C LEU A 39 7.38 12.83 8.62
N ASP A 40 6.25 13.32 8.15
CA ASP A 40 5.72 14.66 8.42
C ASP A 40 4.35 14.55 9.10
N MET A 41 4.26 15.03 10.35
CA MET A 41 3.07 14.93 11.19
C MET A 41 2.22 16.19 11.08
N GLN A 42 0.95 16.02 10.71
CA GLN A 42 -0.05 17.07 10.79
C GLN A 42 -0.65 17.07 12.20
N VAL A 43 -0.45 18.18 12.91
CA VAL A 43 -0.81 18.31 14.33
C VAL A 43 -1.95 19.29 14.49
N LYS A 44 -3.00 18.86 15.18
CA LYS A 44 -4.19 19.64 15.52
C LYS A 44 -4.51 19.44 16.99
N ASN A 45 -4.85 20.53 17.69
CA ASN A 45 -5.12 20.49 19.14
C ASN A 45 -4.02 19.79 19.96
N LYS A 46 -2.75 20.05 19.60
CA LYS A 46 -1.54 19.47 20.21
C LYS A 46 -1.40 17.94 20.07
N LYS A 47 -2.23 17.29 19.25
CA LYS A 47 -2.10 15.85 18.93
C LYS A 47 -1.90 15.64 17.44
N VAL A 48 -1.20 14.58 17.07
CA VAL A 48 -1.07 14.15 15.67
C VAL A 48 -2.44 13.66 15.17
N GLU A 49 -2.92 14.25 14.07
CA GLU A 49 -4.17 13.86 13.39
C GLU A 49 -3.86 12.91 12.24
N THR A 50 -2.89 13.27 11.38
CA THR A 50 -2.40 12.43 10.30
C THR A 50 -0.88 12.45 10.22
N VAL A 51 -0.33 11.42 9.59
CA VAL A 51 1.11 11.29 9.33
C VAL A 51 1.30 11.04 7.85
N ARG A 52 2.09 11.90 7.20
CA ARG A 52 2.59 11.71 5.84
C ARG A 52 3.91 10.95 5.91
N VAL A 53 3.98 9.83 5.22
CA VAL A 53 5.10 8.91 5.15
C VAL A 53 5.68 8.97 3.74
N ASP A 54 6.98 9.16 3.63
CA ASP A 54 7.71 8.92 2.38
C ASP A 54 7.92 7.41 2.20
N MET A 55 7.23 6.84 1.21
CA MET A 55 7.28 5.41 0.90
C MET A 55 8.45 5.07 -0.03
N GLY A 56 9.15 6.09 -0.55
CA GLY A 56 10.22 5.97 -1.55
C GLY A 56 9.69 5.83 -2.97
N GLU A 57 10.60 5.47 -3.88
CA GLU A 57 10.31 5.29 -5.30
C GLU A 57 9.70 3.91 -5.60
N PRO A 58 8.75 3.82 -6.56
CA PRO A 58 8.22 2.55 -7.00
C PRO A 58 9.22 1.80 -7.89
N ILE A 59 9.24 0.48 -7.76
CA ILE A 59 9.99 -0.43 -8.63
C ILE A 59 9.04 -1.01 -9.67
N LEU A 60 9.30 -0.74 -10.95
CA LEU A 60 8.39 -1.06 -12.07
C LEU A 60 8.89 -2.17 -13.00
N GLN A 61 10.16 -2.55 -12.91
CA GLN A 61 10.74 -3.58 -13.77
C GLN A 61 10.44 -4.97 -13.21
N ARG A 62 9.88 -5.84 -14.04
CA ARG A 62 9.48 -7.22 -13.69
C ARG A 62 10.54 -7.99 -12.91
N GLU A 63 11.78 -7.92 -13.36
CA GLU A 63 12.94 -8.60 -12.75
C GLU A 63 13.30 -8.06 -11.35
N ARG A 64 12.93 -6.81 -11.05
CA ARG A 64 13.12 -6.19 -9.73
C ARG A 64 11.88 -6.32 -8.83
N ILE A 65 10.71 -6.69 -9.38
CA ILE A 65 9.47 -7.03 -8.64
C ILE A 65 9.45 -8.52 -8.21
N PRO A 66 10.56 -9.24 -8.36
CA PRO A 66 10.63 -10.67 -8.72
C PRO A 66 9.34 -11.29 -9.29
N MET A 67 9.00 -10.94 -10.53
CA MET A 67 7.96 -11.62 -11.31
C MET A 67 8.60 -12.33 -12.53
N ALA A 68 8.14 -13.55 -12.85
CA ALA A 68 8.64 -14.32 -13.98
C ALA A 68 8.08 -13.79 -15.32
N GLY A 69 8.81 -14.04 -16.41
CA GLY A 69 8.46 -13.60 -17.76
C GLY A 69 9.52 -12.71 -18.40
N SER A 70 9.23 -12.16 -19.59
CA SER A 70 10.14 -11.28 -20.33
C SER A 70 10.41 -9.97 -19.59
N PRO A 71 11.64 -9.45 -19.54
CA PRO A 71 11.96 -8.18 -18.88
C PRO A 71 11.09 -7.00 -19.34
N GLY A 72 10.87 -6.04 -18.45
CA GLY A 72 10.09 -4.83 -18.73
C GLY A 72 9.03 -4.51 -17.68
N MET A 73 8.25 -3.45 -17.94
CA MET A 73 7.13 -3.07 -17.08
C MET A 73 5.89 -3.91 -17.39
N VAL A 74 5.15 -4.26 -16.34
CA VAL A 74 3.90 -5.01 -16.44
C VAL A 74 2.74 -4.06 -16.22
N ILE A 75 2.13 -3.58 -17.30
CA ILE A 75 1.05 -2.58 -17.27
C ILE A 75 -0.12 -3.12 -18.08
N GLY A 76 -1.22 -3.46 -17.39
CA GLY A 76 -2.41 -4.05 -18.02
C GLY A 76 -2.14 -5.38 -18.72
N GLU A 77 -1.14 -6.14 -18.26
CA GLU A 77 -0.83 -7.44 -18.87
C GLU A 77 -1.83 -8.51 -18.43
N ALA A 78 -2.09 -9.46 -19.32
CA ALA A 78 -3.02 -10.52 -19.02
C ALA A 78 -2.44 -11.59 -18.08
N LEU A 79 -3.20 -11.92 -17.04
CA LEU A 79 -2.98 -13.03 -16.15
C LEU A 79 -4.12 -14.03 -16.29
N SER A 80 -3.82 -15.23 -16.80
CA SER A 80 -4.79 -16.32 -16.90
C SER A 80 -4.69 -17.22 -15.67
N LEU A 81 -5.83 -17.49 -15.06
CA LEU A 81 -5.94 -18.39 -13.91
C LEU A 81 -6.38 -19.79 -14.35
N GLU A 82 -6.14 -20.79 -13.49
CA GLU A 82 -6.46 -22.19 -13.75
C GLU A 82 -7.95 -22.46 -13.95
N ASP A 83 -8.82 -21.62 -13.37
CA ASP A 83 -10.28 -21.72 -13.52
C ASP A 83 -10.80 -21.05 -14.81
N GLY A 84 -9.90 -20.62 -15.69
CA GLY A 84 -10.20 -20.01 -16.98
C GLY A 84 -10.49 -18.50 -16.91
N VAL A 85 -10.53 -17.91 -15.71
CA VAL A 85 -10.68 -16.46 -15.56
C VAL A 85 -9.40 -15.76 -16.00
N ARG A 86 -9.55 -14.59 -16.62
CA ARG A 86 -8.45 -13.74 -17.05
C ARG A 86 -8.58 -12.37 -16.40
N PHE A 87 -7.49 -11.89 -15.81
CA PHE A 87 -7.36 -10.52 -15.29
C PHE A 87 -6.37 -9.73 -16.12
N GLU A 88 -6.52 -8.41 -16.12
CA GLU A 88 -5.44 -7.49 -16.48
C GLU A 88 -4.77 -7.04 -15.19
N ILE A 89 -3.46 -7.23 -15.09
CA ILE A 89 -2.66 -6.88 -13.94
C ILE A 89 -1.67 -5.77 -14.28
N THR A 90 -1.46 -4.89 -13.31
CA THR A 90 -0.29 -4.01 -13.29
C THR A 90 0.58 -4.39 -12.09
N ALA A 91 1.85 -4.71 -12.32
CA ALA A 91 2.75 -5.12 -11.27
C ALA A 91 3.62 -3.95 -10.82
N VAL A 92 3.68 -3.72 -9.51
CA VAL A 92 4.49 -2.67 -8.89
C VAL A 92 5.16 -3.28 -7.64
N SER A 93 6.36 -2.82 -7.29
CA SER A 93 6.93 -3.09 -5.97
C SER A 93 7.20 -1.78 -5.23
N MET A 94 6.79 -1.75 -3.96
CA MET A 94 7.11 -0.67 -3.00
C MET A 94 8.15 -1.14 -1.98
N GLY A 95 9.00 -2.10 -2.39
CA GLY A 95 9.87 -2.92 -1.52
C GLY A 95 9.35 -4.36 -1.39
N ASN A 96 8.04 -4.55 -1.57
CA ASN A 96 7.35 -5.83 -1.65
C ASN A 96 6.47 -5.88 -2.92
N PRO A 97 6.21 -7.07 -3.51
CA PRO A 97 5.47 -7.20 -4.75
C PRO A 97 3.96 -6.97 -4.59
N HIS A 98 3.37 -6.28 -5.56
CA HIS A 98 1.94 -5.98 -5.68
C HIS A 98 1.43 -6.27 -7.09
N ALA A 99 0.24 -6.87 -7.17
CA ALA A 99 -0.49 -7.11 -8.41
C ALA A 99 -1.84 -6.38 -8.32
N VAL A 100 -1.96 -5.27 -9.05
CA VAL A 100 -3.14 -4.41 -9.04
C VAL A 100 -4.09 -4.81 -10.17
N ILE A 101 -5.36 -5.05 -9.81
CA ILE A 101 -6.44 -5.46 -10.70
C ILE A 101 -7.62 -4.51 -10.53
N TYR A 102 -8.11 -3.98 -11.65
CA TYR A 102 -9.31 -3.14 -11.66
C TYR A 102 -10.56 -4.00 -11.87
N VAL A 103 -11.58 -3.78 -11.04
CA VAL A 103 -12.87 -4.49 -11.06
C VAL A 103 -14.03 -3.49 -11.01
N GLU A 104 -15.21 -3.90 -11.49
CA GLU A 104 -16.38 -3.03 -11.52
C GLU A 104 -17.04 -2.86 -10.14
N ASP A 105 -17.11 -3.94 -9.35
CA ASP A 105 -17.72 -3.95 -8.03
C ASP A 105 -16.82 -4.67 -7.03
N VAL A 106 -16.02 -3.89 -6.30
CA VAL A 106 -15.08 -4.44 -5.31
C VAL A 106 -15.79 -4.98 -4.07
N LYS A 107 -16.99 -4.45 -3.75
CA LYS A 107 -17.75 -4.85 -2.55
C LYS A 107 -18.20 -6.30 -2.65
N ASN A 108 -18.71 -6.71 -3.81
CA ASN A 108 -19.17 -8.08 -4.04
C ASN A 108 -18.11 -8.98 -4.68
N PHE A 109 -16.90 -8.47 -4.90
CA PHE A 109 -15.82 -9.24 -5.52
C PHE A 109 -15.33 -10.38 -4.59
N PRO A 110 -15.09 -11.60 -5.12
CA PRO A 110 -14.62 -12.74 -4.33
C PRO A 110 -13.10 -12.68 -4.08
N VAL A 111 -12.67 -11.68 -3.29
CA VAL A 111 -11.26 -11.40 -2.95
C VAL A 111 -10.54 -12.64 -2.41
N GLY A 112 -11.16 -13.41 -1.52
CA GLY A 112 -10.54 -14.60 -0.96
C GLY A 112 -10.20 -15.67 -1.99
N LYS A 113 -11.07 -15.87 -2.99
CA LYS A 113 -10.83 -16.84 -4.07
C LYS A 113 -9.67 -16.40 -4.95
N TYR A 114 -9.79 -15.24 -5.59
CA TYR A 114 -8.80 -14.80 -6.58
C TYR A 114 -7.52 -14.30 -5.95
N GLY A 115 -7.58 -13.69 -4.77
CA GLY A 115 -6.41 -13.29 -3.99
C GLY A 115 -5.49 -14.50 -3.71
N THR A 116 -6.04 -15.61 -3.21
CA THR A 116 -5.26 -16.84 -2.96
C THR A 116 -4.64 -17.40 -4.23
N MET A 117 -5.39 -17.44 -5.33
CA MET A 117 -4.90 -17.96 -6.62
C MET A 117 -3.76 -17.10 -7.18
N ILE A 118 -3.88 -15.78 -7.09
CA ILE A 118 -2.89 -14.85 -7.64
C ILE A 118 -1.66 -14.73 -6.72
N GLU A 119 -1.85 -14.72 -5.40
CA GLU A 119 -0.75 -14.73 -4.43
C GLU A 119 0.25 -15.85 -4.75
N ASN A 120 -0.25 -17.04 -5.08
CA ASN A 120 0.55 -18.24 -5.31
C ASN A 120 0.77 -18.54 -6.80
N HIS A 121 0.44 -17.60 -7.69
CA HIS A 121 0.57 -17.81 -9.12
C HIS A 121 2.04 -17.98 -9.51
N HIS A 122 2.34 -18.89 -10.45
CA HIS A 122 3.71 -19.24 -10.85
C HIS A 122 4.53 -18.05 -11.38
N LEU A 123 3.88 -17.00 -11.84
CA LEU A 123 4.55 -15.75 -12.24
C LEU A 123 5.11 -14.97 -11.05
N PHE A 124 4.69 -15.22 -9.82
CA PHE A 124 5.19 -14.57 -8.61
C PHE A 124 5.95 -15.57 -7.75
N PRO A 125 7.22 -15.89 -8.06
CA PRO A 125 8.01 -16.89 -7.32
C PRO A 125 8.14 -16.61 -5.82
N ASN A 126 8.11 -15.33 -5.44
CA ASN A 126 8.16 -14.89 -4.03
C ASN A 126 6.77 -14.55 -3.47
N ARG A 127 5.71 -15.03 -4.14
CA ARG A 127 4.31 -14.64 -3.95
C ARG A 127 4.07 -13.13 -4.09
N THR A 128 2.82 -12.70 -4.12
CA THR A 128 2.49 -11.26 -4.24
C THR A 128 1.32 -10.85 -3.35
N ASN A 129 1.28 -9.57 -2.98
CA ASN A 129 0.05 -8.93 -2.53
C ASN A 129 -0.84 -8.68 -3.76
N VAL A 130 -2.16 -8.69 -3.55
CA VAL A 130 -3.13 -8.52 -4.63
C VAL A 130 -4.14 -7.46 -4.23
N GLU A 131 -4.22 -6.40 -5.02
CA GLU A 131 -5.14 -5.29 -4.79
C GLU A 131 -6.25 -5.34 -5.84
N PHE A 132 -7.49 -5.47 -5.37
CA PHE A 132 -8.68 -5.33 -6.20
C PHE A 132 -9.24 -3.92 -6.02
N VAL A 133 -9.36 -3.20 -7.13
CA VAL A 133 -9.60 -1.76 -7.13
C VAL A 133 -10.81 -1.41 -7.97
N GLN A 134 -11.73 -0.64 -7.38
CA GLN A 134 -12.83 -0.01 -8.10
C GLN A 134 -12.57 1.49 -8.21
N ILE A 135 -12.58 2.01 -9.43
CA ILE A 135 -12.45 3.45 -9.69
C ILE A 135 -13.80 4.12 -9.43
N LEU A 136 -13.84 5.13 -8.56
CA LEU A 136 -15.02 5.98 -8.38
C LEU A 136 -14.92 7.22 -9.27
N ASN A 137 -13.74 7.85 -9.29
CA ASN A 137 -13.36 8.93 -10.18
C ASN A 137 -11.83 9.01 -10.27
N GLU A 138 -11.29 9.98 -11.00
CA GLU A 138 -9.84 10.12 -11.21
C GLU A 138 -9.05 10.35 -9.91
N GLU A 139 -9.69 10.88 -8.85
CA GLU A 139 -9.04 11.20 -7.57
C GLU A 139 -9.47 10.29 -6.42
N GLU A 140 -10.30 9.27 -6.66
CA GLU A 140 -10.93 8.49 -5.59
C GLU A 140 -11.23 7.04 -6.01
N ILE A 141 -10.78 6.09 -5.19
CA ILE A 141 -10.91 4.66 -5.47
C ILE A 141 -11.28 3.87 -4.21
N ILE A 142 -11.89 2.70 -4.39
CA ILE A 142 -12.08 1.72 -3.31
C ILE A 142 -11.11 0.55 -3.55
N GLN A 143 -10.43 0.11 -2.50
CA GLN A 143 -9.46 -0.98 -2.53
C GLN A 143 -9.80 -2.06 -1.49
N ARG A 144 -9.76 -3.32 -1.92
CA ARG A 144 -9.66 -4.48 -1.03
C ARG A 144 -8.37 -5.23 -1.34
N THR A 145 -7.67 -5.67 -0.30
CA THR A 145 -6.33 -6.24 -0.43
C THR A 145 -6.30 -7.66 0.10
N TRP A 146 -5.73 -8.56 -0.68
CA TRP A 146 -5.26 -9.85 -0.21
C TRP A 146 -3.74 -9.76 0.02
N GLU A 147 -3.33 -9.75 1.28
CA GLU A 147 -1.92 -9.66 1.66
C GLU A 147 -1.24 -11.03 1.69
N ARG A 148 -0.04 -11.06 1.12
CA ARG A 148 0.82 -12.24 1.04
C ARG A 148 1.02 -12.84 2.43
N GLY A 149 0.55 -14.08 2.63
CA GLY A 149 0.67 -14.82 3.88
C GLY A 149 -0.24 -14.35 5.02
N SER A 150 -1.16 -13.40 4.78
CA SER A 150 -2.09 -12.89 5.79
C SER A 150 -3.56 -12.97 5.36
N GLY A 151 -3.84 -13.07 4.06
CA GLY A 151 -5.20 -13.10 3.54
C GLY A 151 -5.78 -11.70 3.40
N GLU A 152 -7.11 -11.57 3.45
CA GLU A 152 -7.76 -10.27 3.34
C GLU A 152 -7.56 -9.44 4.61
N THR A 153 -6.93 -8.28 4.48
CA THR A 153 -6.64 -7.36 5.60
C THR A 153 -7.50 -6.09 5.54
N LEU A 154 -7.55 -5.37 6.66
CA LEU A 154 -8.31 -4.12 6.74
C LEU A 154 -7.67 -2.98 5.97
N ALA A 155 -6.32 -2.90 5.97
CA ALA A 155 -5.61 -1.85 5.26
C ALA A 155 -4.16 -2.23 4.98
N CYS A 156 -3.69 -1.97 3.76
CA CYS A 156 -2.30 -2.19 3.35
C CYS A 156 -1.71 -0.88 2.78
N GLY A 157 -0.74 -0.29 3.49
CA GLY A 157 -0.17 1.00 3.08
C GLY A 157 0.71 0.94 1.83
N THR A 158 1.53 -0.10 1.70
CA THR A 158 2.30 -0.35 0.47
C THR A 158 1.38 -0.70 -0.69
N GLY A 159 0.28 -1.43 -0.45
CA GLY A 159 -0.76 -1.71 -1.44
C GLY A 159 -1.43 -0.44 -1.96
N ALA A 160 -1.87 0.47 -1.09
CA ALA A 160 -2.44 1.77 -1.51
C ALA A 160 -1.45 2.61 -2.34
N SER A 161 -0.16 2.56 -1.97
CA SER A 161 0.91 3.22 -2.73
C SER A 161 1.06 2.60 -4.12
N ALA A 162 1.09 1.27 -4.21
CA ALA A 162 1.15 0.53 -5.47
C ALA A 162 -0.07 0.77 -6.38
N VAL A 163 -1.28 0.83 -5.81
CA VAL A 163 -2.52 1.16 -6.54
C VAL A 163 -2.47 2.54 -7.16
N THR A 164 -1.90 3.51 -6.44
CA THR A 164 -1.73 4.89 -6.95
C THR A 164 -0.82 4.90 -8.18
N VAL A 165 0.32 4.21 -8.09
CA VAL A 165 1.27 4.09 -9.19
C VAL A 165 0.66 3.37 -10.38
N ALA A 166 -0.02 2.24 -10.15
CA ALA A 166 -0.70 1.49 -11.20
C ALA A 166 -1.81 2.32 -11.88
N GLY A 167 -2.55 3.12 -11.12
CA GLY A 167 -3.62 3.98 -11.64
C GLY A 167 -3.09 5.06 -12.57
N VAL A 168 -1.97 5.68 -12.22
CA VAL A 168 -1.28 6.64 -13.09
C VAL A 168 -0.74 5.96 -14.36
N LEU A 169 -0.05 4.82 -14.22
CA LEU A 169 0.54 4.09 -15.36
C LEU A 169 -0.53 3.62 -16.37
N THR A 170 -1.70 3.24 -15.87
CA THR A 170 -2.84 2.80 -16.70
C THR A 170 -3.76 3.95 -17.12
N ARG A 171 -3.45 5.20 -16.74
CA ARG A 171 -4.25 6.41 -17.01
C ARG A 171 -5.69 6.33 -16.47
N ARG A 172 -5.87 5.65 -15.34
CA ARG A 172 -7.16 5.50 -14.65
C ARG A 172 -7.34 6.47 -13.50
N THR A 173 -6.25 7.03 -12.96
CA THR A 173 -6.29 7.98 -11.85
C THR A 173 -5.28 9.12 -12.03
N ALA A 174 -5.52 10.21 -11.32
CA ALA A 174 -4.55 11.25 -11.05
C ALA A 174 -3.38 10.71 -10.20
N ARG A 175 -2.34 11.53 -10.06
CA ARG A 175 -1.15 11.23 -9.23
C ARG A 175 -1.43 11.34 -7.74
N SER A 176 -2.43 12.09 -7.31
CA SER A 176 -2.89 12.14 -5.92
C SER A 176 -4.32 11.66 -5.82
N ILE A 177 -4.57 10.67 -4.98
CA ILE A 177 -5.88 10.03 -4.84
C ILE A 177 -6.24 9.78 -3.37
N LEU A 178 -7.54 9.66 -3.12
CA LEU A 178 -8.12 9.11 -1.92
C LEU A 178 -8.40 7.62 -2.13
N VAL A 179 -7.88 6.78 -1.24
CA VAL A 179 -8.04 5.33 -1.24
C VAL A 179 -8.91 4.95 -0.07
N HIS A 180 -10.10 4.42 -0.33
CA HIS A 180 -10.96 3.83 0.68
C HIS A 180 -10.58 2.36 0.90
N LEU A 181 -10.06 2.04 2.08
CA LEU A 181 -9.83 0.66 2.52
C LEU A 181 -10.87 0.26 3.57
N ASN A 182 -11.00 -1.04 3.82
CA ASN A 182 -11.90 -1.56 4.86
C ASN A 182 -11.60 -0.96 6.26
N GLY A 183 -10.33 -0.64 6.53
CA GLY A 183 -9.84 -0.06 7.79
C GLY A 183 -9.86 1.46 7.84
N GLY A 184 -10.35 2.13 6.79
CA GLY A 184 -10.40 3.59 6.69
C GLY A 184 -9.60 4.15 5.52
N ASP A 185 -9.55 5.48 5.46
CA ASP A 185 -9.06 6.18 4.28
C ASP A 185 -7.57 6.50 4.36
N LEU A 186 -6.91 6.41 3.20
CA LEU A 186 -5.55 6.90 2.99
C LEU A 186 -5.53 7.84 1.80
N ARG A 187 -4.81 8.96 1.93
CA ARG A 187 -4.47 9.82 0.79
C ARG A 187 -3.07 9.47 0.32
N THR A 188 -2.94 9.16 -0.96
CA THR A 188 -1.67 8.80 -1.58
C THR A 188 -1.33 9.79 -2.69
N GLU A 189 -0.03 9.95 -2.93
CA GLU A 189 0.49 10.87 -3.94
C GLU A 189 1.77 10.31 -4.52
N TRP A 190 1.83 10.08 -5.84
CA TRP A 190 3.08 9.80 -6.53
C TRP A 190 3.59 11.07 -7.21
N LYS A 191 4.54 11.73 -6.56
CA LYS A 191 5.03 13.05 -6.93
C LYS A 191 6.00 12.96 -8.12
N GLU A 192 5.77 13.80 -9.12
CA GLU A 192 6.53 13.76 -10.37
C GLU A 192 7.94 14.35 -10.23
N ASP A 193 8.11 15.37 -9.38
CA ASP A 193 9.38 16.09 -9.23
C ASP A 193 10.52 15.22 -8.67
N ASP A 194 10.20 14.25 -7.82
CA ASP A 194 11.18 13.42 -7.12
C ASP A 194 10.92 11.92 -7.28
N ASN A 195 9.88 11.52 -8.02
CA ASN A 195 9.47 10.13 -8.22
C ASN A 195 9.04 9.38 -6.94
N HIS A 196 8.89 10.08 -5.81
CA HIS A 196 8.54 9.44 -4.54
C HIS A 196 7.02 9.29 -4.38
N VAL A 197 6.62 8.19 -3.75
CA VAL A 197 5.23 7.96 -3.32
C VAL A 197 5.09 8.37 -1.87
N PHE A 198 4.11 9.21 -1.58
CA PHE A 198 3.75 9.63 -0.25
C PHE A 198 2.41 9.05 0.15
N LEU A 199 2.33 8.61 1.40
CA LEU A 199 1.13 8.07 2.00
C LEU A 199 0.77 8.89 3.23
N THR A 200 -0.44 9.44 3.26
CA THR A 200 -0.97 10.19 4.39
C THR A 200 -2.18 9.47 4.96
N GLY A 201 -2.15 9.19 6.26
CA GLY A 201 -3.26 8.54 6.92
C GLY A 201 -3.34 8.88 8.41
N PRO A 202 -4.48 8.60 9.06
CA PRO A 202 -4.63 8.79 10.48
C PRO A 202 -3.79 7.77 11.28
N ALA A 203 -3.60 8.10 12.55
CA ALA A 203 -3.18 7.17 13.60
C ALA A 203 -4.00 7.46 14.86
N VAL A 204 -4.48 6.41 15.54
CA VAL A 204 -5.40 6.54 16.69
C VAL A 204 -4.88 5.70 17.84
N GLU A 205 -4.72 6.32 19.01
CA GLU A 205 -4.47 5.61 20.26
C GLU A 205 -5.81 5.14 20.83
N VAL A 206 -5.92 3.84 21.13
CA VAL A 206 -7.18 3.23 21.60
C VAL A 206 -7.22 3.16 23.13
N PHE A 207 -6.16 2.67 23.75
CA PHE A 207 -6.00 2.60 25.20
C PHE A 207 -4.50 2.51 25.56
N GLN A 208 -4.20 2.67 26.85
CA GLN A 208 -2.88 2.41 27.44
C GLN A 208 -3.06 1.58 28.71
N GLY A 209 -2.06 0.76 29.04
CA GLY A 209 -2.10 -0.09 30.22
C GLY A 209 -0.74 -0.69 30.57
N ASN A 210 -0.65 -1.32 31.74
CA ASN A 210 0.50 -2.08 32.17
C ASN A 210 0.16 -3.58 32.04
N TRP A 211 1.01 -4.33 31.34
CA TRP A 211 0.89 -5.79 31.30
C TRP A 211 1.70 -6.36 32.48
N PRO A 212 1.06 -6.99 33.49
CA PRO A 212 1.80 -7.63 34.58
C PRO A 212 2.61 -8.80 34.02
N GLU A 213 3.86 -8.92 34.47
CA GLU A 213 4.73 -10.08 34.19
C GLU A 213 4.11 -11.40 34.67
#